data_AF-A0A126RXD8-F1
#
_entry.id   AF-A0A126RXD8-F1
#
_cell.length_a   1.000
_cell.length_b   1.000
_cell.length_c   1.000
_cell.angle_alpha   90.00
_cell.angle_beta   90.00
_cell.angle_gamma   90.00
#
_symmetry.space_group_name_H-M   'P 1'
#
loop_
_entity.id
_entity.type
_entity.pdbx_description
1 polymer ?
#
loop_
_entity_poly.entity_id
_entity_poly.type
_entity_poly.pdbx_seq_one_letter_code
_entity_poly.pdbx_strand_id
1 'polypeptide(L)'
;MREEDDSFGDADDPALAFARVEDRLASVHGEVALLRAAIEGLTAARENIEIPDYEPTLGRTEQVLGVLAQQIAAMRKSPALSMDPAHMAGEIASAATNARREDQRLITEARTALDQAAREIGNRLASARRGDEQNRWLYVIGACGVVLGLLLYALLAGPLARATPDSWRWPERMATRVLNEPGPWGAGQRLMQAADPESWALIVAASPLTDANRETVQKCREQAEKAAKPVRCTIEVKADSGQKP
;
A
#
# COMPACT_ATOMS: atom_id res chain seq x y z
N MET A 1 99.35 -0.73 -49.86
CA MET A 1 99.30 -0.65 -51.33
C MET A 1 98.84 -2.00 -51.82
N ARG A 2 97.79 -2.14 -52.62
CA ARG A 2 96.95 -1.16 -53.31
C ARG A 2 95.83 -2.01 -53.93
N GLU A 3 94.60 -1.50 -53.81
CA GLU A 3 93.41 -1.62 -54.68
C GLU A 3 92.99 -3.03 -55.15
N GLU A 4 91.76 -3.44 -54.86
CA GLU A 4 90.56 -3.07 -55.64
C GLU A 4 90.77 -3.31 -57.13
N ASP A 5 90.04 -4.29 -57.68
CA ASP A 5 89.29 -4.03 -58.90
C ASP A 5 88.08 -4.96 -58.97
N ASP A 6 86.94 -4.31 -59.12
CA ASP A 6 85.68 -4.87 -59.61
C ASP A 6 85.88 -5.56 -60.95
N SER A 7 85.14 -6.65 -61.19
CA SER A 7 84.64 -6.92 -62.54
C SER A 7 83.28 -7.61 -62.45
N PHE A 8 82.26 -6.82 -62.75
CA PHE A 8 80.99 -7.30 -63.29
C PHE A 8 81.21 -8.07 -64.59
N GLY A 9 80.43 -9.15 -64.76
CA GLY A 9 80.18 -9.80 -66.05
C GLY A 9 81.09 -10.98 -66.38
N ASP A 10 80.60 -12.21 -66.26
CA ASP A 10 79.89 -12.82 -67.38
C ASP A 10 79.21 -14.13 -66.92
N ALA A 11 77.92 -14.23 -67.19
CA ALA A 11 77.15 -15.43 -67.02
C ALA A 11 77.13 -16.14 -68.39
N ASP A 12 78.26 -16.67 -68.87
CA ASP A 12 78.31 -17.64 -70.00
C ASP A 12 79.73 -18.20 -70.26
N ASP A 13 80.48 -18.58 -69.21
CA ASP A 13 81.72 -19.37 -69.37
C ASP A 13 81.45 -20.89 -69.23
N PRO A 14 81.59 -21.69 -70.30
CA PRO A 14 81.38 -23.14 -70.24
C PRO A 14 82.35 -23.84 -69.27
N ALA A 15 83.56 -23.32 -69.06
CA ALA A 15 84.54 -23.95 -68.17
C ALA A 15 84.09 -23.94 -66.70
N LEU A 16 83.45 -22.85 -66.26
CA LEU A 16 82.91 -22.72 -64.90
C LEU A 16 81.64 -23.57 -64.69
N ALA A 17 80.90 -23.87 -65.76
CA ALA A 17 79.75 -24.79 -65.69
C ALA A 17 80.19 -26.24 -65.48
N PHE A 18 81.25 -26.69 -66.15
CA PHE A 18 81.77 -28.05 -65.97
C PHE A 18 82.28 -28.31 -64.55
N ALA A 19 83.01 -27.36 -63.95
CA ALA A 19 83.49 -27.49 -62.57
C ALA A 19 82.34 -27.66 -61.56
N ARG A 20 81.20 -26.98 -61.77
CA ARG A 20 80.02 -27.09 -60.91
C ARG A 20 79.31 -28.44 -61.05
N VAL A 21 79.29 -29.01 -62.27
CA VAL A 21 78.74 -30.35 -62.52
C VAL A 21 79.60 -31.42 -61.85
N GLU A 22 80.92 -31.26 -61.89
CA GLU A 22 81.86 -32.19 -61.27
C GLU A 22 81.71 -32.24 -59.74
N ASP A 23 81.58 -31.08 -59.09
CA ASP A 23 81.33 -30.97 -57.64
C ASP A 23 79.97 -31.58 -57.23
N ARG A 24 78.92 -31.35 -58.02
CA ARG A 24 77.61 -31.99 -57.82
C ARG A 24 77.66 -33.50 -57.97
N LEU A 25 78.41 -34.02 -58.94
CA LEU A 25 78.55 -35.46 -59.14
C LEU A 25 79.30 -36.10 -57.98
N ALA A 26 80.34 -35.44 -57.46
CA ALA A 26 81.06 -35.89 -56.27
C ALA A 26 80.15 -35.93 -55.03
N SER A 27 79.30 -34.91 -54.82
CA SER A 27 78.30 -34.89 -53.76
C SER A 27 77.28 -36.03 -53.87
N VAL A 28 76.72 -36.27 -55.06
CA VAL A 28 75.77 -37.37 -55.30
C VAL A 28 76.43 -38.74 -55.07
N HIS A 29 77.70 -38.91 -55.47
CA HIS A 29 78.43 -40.15 -55.19
C HIS A 29 78.61 -40.38 -53.68
N GLY A 30 78.86 -39.33 -52.91
CA GLY A 30 78.92 -39.38 -51.45
C GLY A 30 77.58 -39.78 -50.81
N GLU A 31 76.46 -39.22 -51.30
CA GLU A 31 75.11 -39.57 -50.81
C GLU A 31 74.72 -41.02 -51.12
N VAL A 32 75.06 -41.53 -52.30
CA VAL A 32 74.80 -42.93 -52.68
C VAL A 32 75.65 -43.90 -51.86
N ALA A 33 76.90 -43.55 -51.54
CA ALA A 33 77.74 -44.34 -50.66
C ALA A 33 77.15 -44.44 -49.23
N LEU A 34 76.59 -43.34 -48.71
CA LEU A 34 75.90 -43.32 -47.41
C LEU A 34 74.62 -44.16 -47.42
N LEU A 35 73.79 -44.05 -48.47
CA LEU A 35 72.59 -44.88 -48.62
C LEU A 35 72.93 -46.38 -48.68
N ARG A 36 74.00 -46.73 -49.40
CA ARG A 36 74.46 -48.12 -49.47
C ARG A 36 74.91 -48.64 -48.10
N ALA A 37 75.68 -47.85 -47.36
CA ALA A 37 76.09 -48.20 -46.00
C ALA A 37 74.89 -48.36 -45.04
N ALA A 38 73.86 -47.51 -45.18
CA ALA A 38 72.64 -47.60 -44.39
C ALA A 38 71.82 -48.87 -44.74
N ILE A 39 71.74 -49.23 -46.02
CA ILE A 39 71.09 -50.47 -46.47
C ILE A 39 71.84 -51.70 -45.96
N GLU A 40 73.17 -51.71 -46.06
CA GLU A 40 74.00 -52.81 -45.55
C GLU A 40 73.85 -52.96 -44.03
N GLY A 41 73.79 -51.84 -43.28
CA GLY A 41 73.50 -51.83 -41.85
C GLY A 41 72.11 -52.36 -41.47
N LEU A 42 71.07 -52.01 -42.25
CA LEU A 42 69.70 -52.55 -42.07
C LEU A 42 69.63 -54.05 -42.38
N THR A 43 70.34 -54.53 -43.40
CA THR A 43 70.39 -55.96 -43.71
C THR A 43 71.13 -56.76 -42.64
N ALA A 44 72.23 -56.22 -42.08
CA ALA A 44 72.94 -56.86 -40.96
C ALA A 44 72.07 -56.91 -39.68
N ALA A 45 71.30 -55.85 -39.40
CA ALA A 45 70.37 -55.83 -38.28
C ALA A 45 69.23 -56.86 -38.45
N ARG A 46 68.79 -57.12 -39.69
CA ARG A 46 67.74 -58.10 -39.99
C ARG A 46 68.21 -59.54 -39.83
N GLU A 47 69.48 -59.83 -40.13
CA GLU A 47 70.06 -61.17 -39.98
C GLU A 47 70.20 -61.57 -38.50
N ASN A 48 70.18 -60.60 -37.58
CA ASN A 48 70.34 -60.79 -36.13
C ASN A 48 69.03 -60.64 -35.33
N ILE A 49 67.85 -60.83 -35.95
CA ILE A 49 66.56 -60.79 -35.24
C ILE A 49 66.24 -62.19 -34.70
N GLU A 50 66.55 -62.41 -33.43
CA GLU A 50 66.05 -63.55 -32.66
C GLU A 50 64.62 -63.23 -32.19
N ILE A 51 63.62 -63.91 -32.75
CA ILE A 51 62.20 -63.72 -32.41
C ILE A 51 61.95 -64.33 -31.01
N PRO A 52 61.54 -63.56 -29.99
CA PRO A 52 61.25 -64.11 -28.68
C PRO A 52 60.06 -65.08 -28.73
N ASP A 53 60.14 -66.18 -27.98
CA ASP A 53 59.01 -67.11 -27.84
C ASP A 53 57.92 -66.53 -26.92
N TYR A 54 56.78 -66.17 -27.51
CA TYR A 54 55.63 -65.60 -26.81
C TYR A 54 54.59 -66.63 -26.37
N GLU A 55 54.77 -67.92 -26.69
CA GLU A 55 53.86 -69.01 -26.30
C GLU A 55 53.55 -69.02 -24.79
N PRO A 56 54.53 -68.91 -23.85
CA PRO A 56 54.22 -68.90 -22.41
C PRO A 56 53.44 -67.66 -21.96
N THR A 57 53.57 -66.55 -22.69
CA THR A 57 52.83 -65.32 -22.39
C THR A 57 51.39 -65.44 -22.88
N LEU A 58 51.18 -66.01 -24.07
CA LEU A 58 49.86 -66.27 -24.65
C LEU A 58 49.04 -67.23 -23.78
N GLY A 59 49.63 -68.34 -23.32
CA GLY A 59 48.96 -69.29 -22.42
C GLY A 59 48.54 -68.65 -21.09
N ARG A 60 49.36 -67.75 -20.53
CA ARG A 60 49.01 -67.00 -19.32
C ARG A 60 47.83 -66.05 -19.56
N THR A 61 47.78 -65.34 -20.69
CA THR A 61 46.64 -64.49 -21.05
C THR A 61 45.36 -65.27 -21.23
N GLU A 62 45.40 -66.46 -21.83
CA GLU A 62 44.23 -67.32 -21.99
C GLU A 62 43.66 -67.74 -20.63
N GLN A 63 44.53 -68.11 -19.69
CA GLN A 63 44.13 -68.47 -18.33
C GLN A 63 43.47 -67.30 -17.59
N VAL A 64 44.03 -66.09 -17.72
CA VAL A 64 43.44 -64.86 -17.14
C VAL A 64 42.08 -64.55 -17.78
N LEU A 65 41.96 -64.71 -19.10
CA LEU A 65 40.69 -64.51 -19.82
C LEU A 65 39.63 -65.52 -19.35
N GLY A 66 40.01 -66.78 -19.10
CA GLY A 66 39.11 -67.81 -18.59
C GLY A 66 38.56 -67.48 -17.20
N VAL A 67 39.42 -67.02 -16.28
CA VAL A 67 39.00 -66.58 -14.93
C VAL A 67 38.10 -65.35 -15.01
N LEU A 68 38.43 -64.38 -15.86
CA LEU A 68 37.62 -63.18 -16.05
C LEU A 68 36.23 -63.53 -16.61
N ALA A 69 36.16 -64.44 -17.59
CA ALA A 69 34.90 -64.91 -18.15
C ALA A 69 34.02 -65.62 -17.09
N GLN A 70 34.62 -66.44 -16.22
CA GLN A 70 33.90 -67.05 -15.09
C GLN A 70 33.36 -66.01 -14.10
N GLN A 71 34.14 -65.00 -13.74
CA GLN A 71 33.70 -63.93 -12.84
C GLN A 71 32.56 -63.10 -13.45
N ILE A 72 32.65 -62.77 -14.74
CA ILE A 72 31.58 -62.07 -15.46
C ILE A 72 30.31 -62.92 -15.50
N ALA A 73 30.42 -64.23 -15.74
CA ALA A 73 29.29 -65.15 -15.73
C ALA A 73 28.65 -65.27 -14.33
N ALA A 74 29.46 -65.27 -13.25
CA ALA A 74 28.98 -65.27 -11.87
C ALA A 74 28.28 -63.94 -11.51
N MET A 75 28.85 -62.79 -11.92
CA MET A 75 28.21 -61.48 -11.75
C MET A 75 26.86 -61.40 -12.47
N ARG A 76 26.77 -61.92 -13.70
CA ARG A 76 25.51 -61.96 -14.48
C ARG A 76 24.41 -62.79 -13.83
N LYS A 77 24.79 -63.80 -13.02
CA LYS A 77 23.85 -64.64 -12.25
C LYS A 77 23.47 -64.02 -10.90
N SER A 78 24.07 -62.90 -10.50
CA SER A 78 23.73 -62.23 -9.24
C SER A 78 22.43 -61.42 -9.36
N PRO A 79 21.51 -61.51 -8.38
CA PRO A 79 20.23 -60.79 -8.38
C PRO A 79 20.37 -59.27 -8.23
N ALA A 80 21.58 -58.74 -8.06
CA ALA A 80 21.84 -57.30 -8.11
C ALA A 80 21.61 -56.71 -9.53
N LEU A 81 21.72 -57.53 -10.58
CA LEU A 81 21.46 -57.10 -11.97
C LEU A 81 20.00 -57.33 -12.41
N SER A 82 19.16 -58.00 -11.62
CA SER A 82 17.72 -58.12 -11.91
C SER A 82 16.91 -56.88 -11.49
N MET A 83 17.55 -55.92 -10.83
CA MET A 83 17.01 -54.58 -10.63
C MET A 83 17.26 -53.76 -11.90
N ASP A 84 16.39 -53.96 -12.90
CA ASP A 84 16.44 -53.27 -14.19
C ASP A 84 16.36 -51.74 -13.98
N PRO A 85 17.33 -50.95 -14.46
CA PRO A 85 17.26 -49.49 -14.42
C PRO A 85 15.95 -48.92 -15.01
N ALA A 86 15.33 -49.60 -15.97
CA ALA A 86 14.04 -49.20 -16.52
C ALA A 86 12.89 -49.36 -15.49
N HIS A 87 12.96 -50.40 -14.64
CA HIS A 87 11.99 -50.60 -13.57
C HIS A 87 12.13 -49.55 -12.47
N MET A 88 13.36 -49.23 -12.04
CA MET A 88 13.60 -48.14 -11.09
C MET A 88 13.15 -46.78 -11.63
N ALA A 89 13.43 -46.48 -12.90
CA ALA A 89 12.96 -45.26 -13.54
C ALA A 89 11.42 -45.20 -13.58
N GLY A 90 10.75 -46.34 -13.79
CA GLY A 90 9.30 -46.46 -13.73
C GLY A 90 8.72 -46.18 -12.34
N GLU A 91 9.32 -46.74 -11.29
CA GLU A 91 8.91 -46.48 -9.90
C GLU A 91 9.18 -45.02 -9.48
N ILE A 92 10.30 -44.44 -9.91
CA ILE A 92 10.59 -43.02 -9.66
C ILE A 92 9.57 -42.14 -10.38
N ALA A 93 9.23 -42.45 -11.62
CA ALA A 93 8.21 -41.70 -12.37
C ALA A 93 6.80 -41.85 -11.74
N SER A 94 6.44 -43.03 -11.25
CA SER A 94 5.15 -43.25 -10.58
C SER A 94 5.10 -42.55 -9.22
N ALA A 95 6.17 -42.63 -8.42
CA ALA A 95 6.30 -41.90 -7.17
C ALA A 95 6.27 -40.38 -7.39
N ALA A 96 6.98 -39.87 -8.41
CA ALA A 96 6.98 -38.44 -8.74
C ALA A 96 5.62 -37.94 -9.24
N THR A 97 4.90 -38.75 -10.03
CA THR A 97 3.54 -38.37 -10.47
C THR A 97 2.53 -38.43 -9.32
N ASN A 98 2.65 -39.40 -8.41
CA ASN A 98 1.80 -39.47 -7.21
C ASN A 98 2.07 -38.30 -6.26
N ALA A 99 3.35 -37.96 -6.02
CA ALA A 99 3.72 -36.79 -5.23
C ALA A 99 3.16 -35.49 -5.84
N ARG A 100 3.30 -35.30 -7.16
CA ARG A 100 2.75 -34.13 -7.86
C ARG A 100 1.22 -34.05 -7.80
N ARG A 101 0.51 -35.17 -7.79
CA ARG A 101 -0.97 -35.18 -7.66
C ARG A 101 -1.40 -34.68 -6.29
N GLU A 102 -0.70 -35.09 -5.23
CA GLU A 102 -0.99 -34.62 -3.88
C GLU A 102 -0.65 -33.13 -3.73
N ASP A 103 0.49 -32.69 -4.26
CA ASP A 103 0.85 -31.26 -4.30
C ASP A 103 -0.19 -30.44 -5.09
N GLN A 104 -0.64 -30.93 -6.25
CA GLN A 104 -1.68 -30.26 -7.03
C GLN A 104 -2.98 -30.13 -6.24
N ARG A 105 -3.37 -31.18 -5.50
CA ARG A 105 -4.56 -31.14 -4.65
C ARG A 105 -4.42 -30.08 -3.56
N LEU A 106 -3.31 -30.08 -2.81
CA LEU A 106 -3.04 -29.11 -1.75
C LEU A 106 -2.99 -27.68 -2.29
N ILE A 107 -2.38 -27.47 -3.46
CA ILE A 107 -2.33 -26.16 -4.12
C ILE A 107 -3.74 -25.70 -4.52
N THR A 108 -4.57 -26.59 -5.07
CA THR A 108 -5.95 -26.22 -5.42
C THR A 108 -6.78 -25.87 -4.19
N GLU A 109 -6.65 -26.64 -3.11
CA GLU A 109 -7.33 -26.37 -1.85
C GLU A 109 -6.88 -25.02 -1.25
N ALA A 110 -5.56 -24.79 -1.19
CA ALA A 110 -5.00 -23.52 -0.73
C ALA A 110 -5.48 -22.33 -1.57
N ARG A 111 -5.54 -22.47 -2.90
CA ARG A 111 -6.09 -21.42 -3.78
C ARG A 111 -7.55 -21.14 -3.49
N THR A 112 -8.37 -22.19 -3.33
CA THR A 112 -9.80 -22.00 -3.01
C THR A 112 -10.00 -21.33 -1.65
N ALA A 113 -9.20 -21.71 -0.64
CA ALA A 113 -9.23 -21.09 0.67
C ALA A 113 -8.79 -19.62 0.62
N LEU A 114 -7.74 -19.30 -0.13
CA LEU A 114 -7.29 -17.92 -0.35
C LEU A 114 -8.33 -17.09 -1.09
N ASP A 115 -8.95 -17.63 -2.14
CA ASP A 115 -10.01 -16.93 -2.89
C ASP A 115 -11.25 -16.70 -2.02
N GLN A 116 -11.59 -17.64 -1.14
CA GLN A 116 -12.68 -17.49 -0.19
C GLN A 116 -12.36 -16.41 0.85
N ALA A 117 -11.16 -16.43 1.43
CA ALA A 117 -10.70 -15.41 2.38
C ALA A 117 -10.65 -14.02 1.73
N ALA A 118 -10.11 -13.91 0.51
CA ALA A 118 -10.06 -12.65 -0.24
C ALA A 118 -11.46 -12.10 -0.53
N ARG A 119 -12.43 -12.95 -0.87
CA ARG A 119 -13.84 -12.56 -1.04
C ARG A 119 -14.47 -12.10 0.26
N GLU A 120 -14.23 -12.80 1.38
CA GLU A 120 -14.77 -12.39 2.68
C GLU A 120 -14.20 -11.04 3.13
N ILE A 121 -12.88 -10.87 3.02
CA ILE A 121 -12.20 -9.60 3.32
C ILE A 121 -12.74 -8.48 2.41
N GLY A 122 -12.86 -8.74 1.11
CA GLY A 122 -13.43 -7.79 0.14
C GLY A 122 -14.85 -7.38 0.48
N ASN A 123 -15.70 -8.34 0.88
CA ASN A 123 -17.07 -8.07 1.30
C ASN A 123 -17.13 -7.24 2.58
N ARG A 124 -16.30 -7.55 3.59
CA ARG A 124 -16.25 -6.78 4.84
C ARG A 124 -15.69 -5.37 4.64
N LEU A 125 -14.68 -5.22 3.78
CA LEU A 125 -14.13 -3.90 3.44
C LEU A 125 -15.13 -3.08 2.63
N ALA A 126 -15.83 -3.68 1.67
CA ALA A 126 -16.88 -3.03 0.90
C ALA A 126 -18.11 -2.67 1.77
N SER A 127 -18.43 -3.45 2.81
CA SER A 127 -19.46 -3.07 3.78
C SER A 127 -19.00 -1.96 4.72
N ALA A 128 -17.75 -2.00 5.20
CA ALA A 128 -17.20 -0.96 6.06
C ALA A 128 -17.12 0.39 5.33
N ARG A 129 -16.63 0.39 4.09
CA ARG A 129 -16.54 1.61 3.28
C ARG A 129 -17.91 2.23 2.97
N ARG A 130 -18.94 1.39 2.74
CA ARG A 130 -20.34 1.86 2.62
C ARG A 130 -20.89 2.39 3.95
N GLY A 131 -20.51 1.79 5.07
CA GLY A 131 -20.86 2.24 6.41
C GLY A 131 -20.31 3.63 6.72
N ASP A 132 -19.04 3.88 6.44
CA ASP A 132 -18.39 5.18 6.69
C ASP A 132 -19.01 6.29 5.84
N GLU A 133 -19.30 6.01 4.57
CA GLU A 133 -19.90 6.99 3.66
C GLU A 133 -21.36 7.30 4.04
N GLN A 134 -22.14 6.29 4.43
CA GLN A 134 -23.49 6.48 4.98
C GLN A 134 -23.46 7.28 6.28
N ASN A 135 -22.55 6.95 7.20
CA ASN A 135 -22.44 7.64 8.48
C ASN A 135 -22.06 9.12 8.27
N ARG A 136 -21.15 9.40 7.32
CA ARG A 136 -20.82 10.77 6.93
C ARG A 136 -22.03 11.54 6.41
N TRP A 137 -22.83 10.93 5.54
CA TRP A 137 -24.07 11.56 5.05
C TRP A 137 -25.10 11.78 6.16
N LEU A 138 -25.24 10.85 7.10
CA LEU A 138 -26.10 11.02 8.27
C LEU A 138 -25.65 12.21 9.14
N TYR A 139 -24.35 12.35 9.39
CA TYR A 139 -23.82 13.50 10.11
C TYR A 139 -24.05 14.82 9.37
N VAL A 140 -23.84 14.83 8.04
CA VAL A 140 -24.07 16.03 7.22
C VAL A 140 -25.54 16.43 7.24
N ILE A 141 -26.46 15.49 6.99
CA ILE A 141 -27.90 15.77 7.00
C ILE A 141 -28.35 16.19 8.42
N GLY A 142 -27.84 15.52 9.46
CA GLY A 142 -28.10 15.89 10.84
C GLY A 142 -27.65 17.31 11.18
N ALA A 143 -26.40 17.66 10.83
CA ALA A 143 -25.85 18.99 11.04
C ALA A 143 -26.62 20.06 10.25
N CYS A 144 -26.90 19.81 8.96
CA CYS A 144 -27.70 20.71 8.14
C CYS A 144 -29.11 20.89 8.70
N GLY A 145 -29.74 19.82 9.19
CA GLY A 145 -31.07 19.88 9.82
C GLY A 145 -31.09 20.73 11.09
N VAL A 146 -30.06 20.61 11.94
CA VAL A 146 -29.92 21.45 13.14
C VAL A 146 -29.74 22.92 12.76
N VAL A 147 -28.84 23.21 11.81
CA VAL A 147 -28.58 24.59 11.35
C VAL A 147 -29.84 25.20 10.73
N LEU A 148 -30.54 24.45 9.88
CA LEU A 148 -31.78 24.90 9.27
C LEU A 148 -32.89 25.10 10.31
N GLY A 149 -33.01 24.22 11.30
CA GLY A 149 -33.95 24.35 12.40
C GLY A 149 -33.70 25.60 13.25
N LEU A 150 -32.44 25.91 13.56
CA LEU A 150 -32.06 27.13 14.28
C LEU A 150 -32.36 28.39 13.46
N LEU A 151 -32.05 28.38 12.16
CA LEU A 151 -32.36 29.48 11.24
C LEU A 151 -33.87 29.73 11.15
N LEU A 152 -34.65 28.66 10.97
CA LEU A 152 -36.11 28.74 10.95
C LEU A 152 -36.63 29.29 12.28
N TYR A 153 -36.17 28.78 13.41
CA TYR A 153 -36.58 29.29 14.72
C TYR A 153 -36.28 30.79 14.87
N ALA A 154 -35.07 31.24 14.54
CA ALA A 154 -34.69 32.65 14.64
C ALA A 154 -35.56 33.56 13.77
N LEU A 155 -35.92 33.11 12.55
CA LEU A 155 -36.70 33.90 11.61
C LEU A 155 -38.21 33.88 11.94
N LEU A 156 -38.73 32.73 12.38
CA LEU A 156 -40.16 32.48 12.53
C LEU A 156 -40.67 32.69 13.96
N ALA A 157 -39.83 32.60 15.01
CA ALA A 157 -40.29 32.69 16.40
C ALA A 157 -41.01 34.01 16.72
N GLY A 158 -40.50 35.14 16.22
CA GLY A 158 -41.12 36.46 16.42
C GLY A 158 -42.48 36.61 15.73
N PRO A 159 -42.59 36.36 14.41
CA PRO A 159 -43.87 36.38 13.70
C PRO A 159 -44.90 35.42 14.30
N LEU A 160 -44.51 34.19 14.63
CA LEU A 160 -45.42 33.23 15.26
C LEU A 160 -45.89 33.70 16.63
N ALA A 161 -45.02 34.30 17.45
CA ALA A 161 -45.40 34.85 18.74
C ALA A 161 -46.48 35.95 18.65
N ARG A 162 -46.53 36.69 17.53
CA ARG A 162 -47.53 37.74 17.31
C ARG A 162 -48.79 37.26 16.59
N ALA A 163 -48.70 36.18 15.81
CA ALA A 163 -49.82 35.63 15.07
C ALA A 163 -50.73 34.73 15.92
N THR A 164 -50.28 34.32 17.11
CA THR A 164 -51.09 33.51 18.02
C THR A 164 -52.24 34.28 18.67
N PRO A 165 -53.34 33.61 19.05
CA PRO A 165 -54.44 34.24 19.76
C PRO A 165 -54.01 34.92 21.06
N ASP A 166 -54.62 36.07 21.38
CA ASP A 166 -54.32 36.87 22.57
C ASP A 166 -54.55 36.10 23.88
N SER A 167 -55.47 35.13 23.89
CA SER A 167 -55.74 34.27 25.05
C SER A 167 -54.50 33.48 25.50
N TRP A 168 -53.55 33.25 24.60
CA TRP A 168 -52.35 32.48 24.90
C TRP A 168 -51.27 33.30 25.61
N ARG A 169 -51.32 34.64 25.46
CA ARG A 169 -50.36 35.61 26.03
C ARG A 169 -48.90 35.18 25.82
N TRP A 170 -48.61 34.72 24.61
CA TRP A 170 -47.30 34.15 24.30
C TRP A 170 -46.18 35.20 24.36
N PRO A 171 -46.34 36.43 23.84
CA PRO A 171 -45.34 37.49 23.99
C PRO A 171 -45.03 37.81 25.45
N GLU A 172 -46.04 37.90 26.32
CA GLU A 172 -45.87 38.24 27.73
C GLU A 172 -45.18 37.11 28.50
N ARG A 173 -45.54 35.85 28.21
CA ARG A 173 -44.85 34.69 28.77
C ARG A 173 -43.41 34.59 28.28
N MET A 174 -43.16 34.91 27.01
CA MET A 174 -41.81 34.97 26.44
C MET A 174 -40.99 36.06 27.14
N ALA A 175 -41.52 37.28 27.25
CA ALA A 175 -40.86 38.38 27.95
C ALA A 175 -40.54 38.02 29.41
N THR A 176 -41.48 37.42 30.13
CA THR A 176 -41.27 36.97 31.51
C THR A 176 -40.11 35.97 31.62
N ARG A 177 -40.04 34.98 30.71
CA ARG A 177 -38.95 33.98 30.69
C ARG A 177 -37.61 34.56 30.27
N VAL A 178 -37.59 35.37 29.21
CA VAL A 178 -36.35 35.99 28.68
C VAL A 178 -35.78 36.98 29.69
N LEU A 179 -36.65 37.72 30.38
CA LEU A 179 -36.25 38.65 31.44
C LEU A 179 -36.02 37.96 32.79
N ASN A 180 -36.26 36.65 32.90
CA ASN A 180 -36.14 35.89 34.14
C ASN A 180 -36.89 36.53 35.32
N GLU A 181 -38.08 37.07 35.06
CA GLU A 181 -38.93 37.69 36.06
C GLU A 181 -39.98 36.68 36.56
N PRO A 182 -40.43 36.76 37.82
CA PRO A 182 -41.38 35.79 38.39
C PRO A 182 -42.78 35.91 37.79
N GLY A 183 -43.09 37.02 37.12
CA GLY A 183 -44.37 37.23 36.49
C GLY A 183 -44.38 38.38 35.48
N PRO A 184 -45.49 38.52 34.74
CA PRO A 184 -45.61 39.53 33.69
C PRO A 184 -45.53 40.96 34.23
N TRP A 185 -45.93 41.18 35.49
CA TRP A 185 -45.80 42.49 36.13
C TRP A 185 -44.34 42.90 36.31
N GLY A 186 -43.51 42.04 36.92
CA GLY A 186 -42.07 42.30 37.08
C GLY A 186 -41.35 42.48 35.74
N ALA A 187 -41.72 41.66 34.74
CA ALA A 187 -41.26 41.83 33.37
C ALA A 187 -41.59 43.21 32.79
N GLY A 188 -42.82 43.70 33.01
CA GLY A 188 -43.26 45.03 32.61
C GLY A 188 -42.49 46.15 33.34
N GLN A 189 -42.30 46.02 34.66
CA GLN A 189 -41.51 46.97 35.45
C GLN A 189 -40.07 47.06 34.95
N ARG A 190 -39.42 45.91 34.71
CA ARG A 190 -38.06 45.83 34.19
C ARG A 190 -37.94 46.45 32.80
N LEU A 191 -38.92 46.23 31.92
CA LEU A 191 -38.95 46.85 30.59
C LEU A 191 -39.13 48.38 30.67
N MET A 192 -40.07 48.87 31.48
CA MET A 192 -40.29 50.30 31.67
C MET A 192 -39.05 50.98 32.25
N GLN A 193 -38.44 50.39 33.29
CA GLN A 193 -37.22 50.90 33.90
C GLN A 193 -36.04 50.91 32.93
N ALA A 194 -35.90 49.89 32.08
CA ALA A 194 -34.83 49.82 31.08
C ALA A 194 -35.04 50.77 29.89
N ALA A 195 -36.30 51.05 29.54
CA ALA A 195 -36.64 51.94 28.43
C ALA A 195 -36.47 53.42 28.80
N ASP A 196 -36.95 53.82 29.98
CA ASP A 196 -36.82 55.18 30.49
C ASP A 196 -36.83 55.18 32.04
N PRO A 197 -35.64 55.27 32.68
CA PRO A 197 -35.55 55.25 34.13
C PRO A 197 -36.11 56.51 34.79
N GLU A 198 -36.10 57.67 34.12
CA GLU A 198 -36.61 58.93 34.67
C GLU A 198 -38.15 58.91 34.70
N SER A 199 -38.78 58.53 33.59
CA SER A 199 -40.23 58.35 33.54
C SER A 199 -40.70 57.25 34.51
N TRP A 200 -39.94 56.17 34.64
CA TRP A 200 -40.24 55.13 35.63
C TRP A 200 -40.17 55.65 37.08
N ALA A 201 -39.16 56.46 37.41
CA ALA A 201 -39.05 57.07 38.74
C ALA A 201 -40.25 57.97 39.08
N LEU A 202 -40.77 58.72 38.10
CA LEU A 202 -41.99 59.53 38.27
C LEU A 202 -43.22 58.65 38.56
N ILE A 203 -43.36 57.53 37.86
CA ILE A 203 -44.47 56.58 38.08
C ILE A 203 -44.38 55.98 39.49
N VAL A 204 -43.18 55.53 39.90
CA VAL A 204 -42.95 54.94 41.22
C VAL A 204 -43.19 55.97 42.33
N ALA A 205 -42.72 57.21 42.16
CA ALA A 205 -42.95 58.29 43.12
C ALA A 205 -44.44 58.65 43.25
N ALA A 206 -45.21 58.56 42.17
CA ALA A 206 -46.65 58.84 42.19
C ALA A 206 -47.50 57.68 42.74
N SER A 207 -46.97 56.44 42.78
CA SER A 207 -47.74 55.26 43.19
C SER A 207 -48.26 55.32 44.63
N PRO A 208 -47.44 55.63 45.66
CA PRO A 208 -47.93 55.70 47.04
C PRO A 208 -49.00 56.77 47.24
N LEU A 209 -48.87 57.91 46.55
CA LEU A 209 -49.84 59.01 46.61
C LEU A 209 -51.18 58.57 46.03
N THR A 210 -51.17 57.92 44.87
CA THR A 210 -52.38 57.44 44.19
C THR A 210 -53.03 56.30 44.97
N ASP A 211 -52.24 55.40 45.56
CA ASP A 211 -52.76 54.29 46.36
C ASP A 211 -53.39 54.78 47.67
N ALA A 212 -52.76 55.73 48.37
CA ALA A 212 -53.31 56.32 49.58
C ALA A 212 -54.62 57.10 49.33
N ASN A 213 -54.81 57.59 48.10
CA ASN A 213 -55.97 58.40 47.69
C ASN A 213 -56.87 57.69 46.69
N ARG A 214 -56.81 56.36 46.59
CA ARG A 214 -57.47 55.60 45.51
C ARG A 214 -58.96 55.91 45.38
N GLU A 215 -59.69 55.88 46.50
CA GLU A 215 -61.14 56.13 46.51
C GLU A 215 -61.49 57.59 46.18
N THR A 216 -60.74 58.55 46.71
CA THR A 216 -60.99 59.98 46.46
C THR A 216 -60.71 60.32 45.00
N VAL A 217 -59.60 59.84 44.45
CA VAL A 217 -59.25 59.99 43.03
C VAL A 217 -60.29 59.34 42.13
N GLN A 218 -60.80 58.15 42.48
CA GLN A 218 -61.83 57.48 41.68
C GLN A 218 -63.14 58.28 41.64
N LYS A 219 -63.66 58.72 42.80
CA LYS A 219 -64.87 59.56 42.87
C LYS A 219 -64.72 60.86 42.08
N CYS A 220 -63.54 61.44 42.15
CA CYS A 220 -63.19 62.62 41.38
C CYS A 220 -63.20 62.40 39.87
N ARG A 221 -62.67 61.27 39.39
CA ARG A 221 -62.75 60.90 37.97
C ARG A 221 -64.20 60.73 37.52
N GLU A 222 -65.02 60.04 38.31
CA GLU A 222 -66.44 59.86 38.00
C GLU A 222 -67.21 61.20 37.95
N GLN A 223 -66.88 62.15 38.83
CA GLN A 223 -67.45 63.50 38.80
C GLN A 223 -66.98 64.29 37.59
N ALA A 224 -65.70 64.20 37.22
CA ALA A 224 -65.14 64.83 36.03
C ALA A 224 -65.83 64.32 34.75
N GLU A 225 -66.03 63.00 34.65
CA GLU A 225 -66.72 62.36 33.54
C GLU A 225 -68.19 62.80 33.46
N LYS A 226 -68.92 62.77 34.59
CA LYS A 226 -70.33 63.21 34.64
C LYS A 226 -70.49 64.69 34.29
N ALA A 227 -69.56 65.53 34.71
CA ALA A 227 -69.58 66.96 34.44
C ALA A 227 -68.99 67.33 33.06
N ALA A 228 -68.33 66.38 32.38
CA ALA A 228 -67.53 66.58 31.18
C ALA A 228 -66.54 67.76 31.28
N LYS A 229 -66.04 68.03 32.50
CA LYS A 229 -65.24 69.21 32.85
C LYS A 229 -64.18 68.85 33.88
N PRO A 230 -63.05 69.59 33.91
CA PRO A 230 -62.06 69.40 34.96
C PRO A 230 -62.66 69.75 36.32
N VAL A 231 -62.47 68.87 37.30
CA VAL A 231 -62.90 69.05 38.69
C VAL A 231 -61.68 69.19 39.59
N ARG A 232 -61.79 70.02 40.63
CA ARG A 232 -60.77 70.14 41.66
C ARG A 232 -61.04 69.13 42.76
N CYS A 233 -59.99 68.43 43.18
CA CYS A 233 -60.07 67.42 44.21
C CYS A 233 -58.99 67.60 45.25
N THR A 234 -59.39 67.43 46.50
CA THR A 234 -58.48 67.45 47.64
C THR A 234 -57.96 66.03 47.83
N ILE A 235 -56.64 65.89 47.75
CA ILE A 235 -55.94 64.64 48.07
C ILE A 235 -55.17 64.82 49.37
N GLU A 236 -55.04 63.72 50.11
CA GLU A 236 -54.25 63.67 51.32
C GLU A 236 -52.80 63.30 50.95
N VAL A 237 -51.88 64.23 51.20
CA VAL A 237 -50.45 64.00 51.06
C VAL A 237 -49.89 63.76 52.46
N LYS A 238 -49.49 62.52 52.75
CA LYS A 238 -48.80 62.22 54.01
C LYS A 238 -47.37 62.76 53.94
N ALA A 239 -46.90 63.36 55.04
CA ALA A 239 -45.50 63.74 55.15
C ALA A 239 -44.63 62.48 55.06
N ASP A 240 -43.56 62.56 54.29
CA ASP A 240 -42.59 61.48 54.17
C ASP A 240 -41.93 61.30 55.55
N SER A 241 -42.32 60.26 56.29
CA SER A 241 -41.71 59.94 57.57
C SER A 241 -40.34 59.34 57.27
N GLY A 242 -39.37 60.23 57.04
CA GLY A 242 -38.04 59.89 56.57
C GLY A 242 -37.47 58.68 57.30
N GLN A 243 -37.04 57.70 56.51
CA GLN A 243 -35.95 56.82 56.89
C GLN A 243 -34.79 57.73 57.33
N LYS A 244 -34.63 57.88 58.64
CA LYS A 244 -33.54 58.64 59.26
C LYS A 244 -32.21 58.08 58.74
N PRO A 245 -31.21 58.93 58.42
CA PRO A 245 -29.90 58.48 57.95
C PRO A 245 -29.24 57.51 58.94
#